data_AF-A0A4Q2T2R3-F1
#
_entry.id   AF-A0A4Q2T2R3-F1
#
_cell.length_a   1.000
_cell.length_b   1.000
_cell.length_c   1.000
_cell.angle_alpha   90.00
_cell.angle_beta   90.00
_cell.angle_gamma   90.00
#
_symmetry.space_group_name_H-M   'P 1'
#
loop_
_entity.id
_entity.type
_entity.pdbx_description
1 polymer ?
#
loop_
_entity_poly.entity_id
_entity_poly.type
_entity_poly.pdbx_seq_one_letter_code
_entity_poly.pdbx_strand_id
1 'polypeptide(L)'
;MRASRAWLPCLALVLLLPLTGCEGDAATDQESSPVTLRQRPAPAAGTDESLREAALDLVDARERALQDGDRDAFLSTVDADDLGFSATQARWFDNLALLPVTDVSFELGDEDVMSEVVRDGDLQLPIDFTMRLSGFDARPVTQVMVWTFVRRDGEVALANDHSAEVDAMTRWIPAPWDVAHIEVRRTEQILGIFDEDTVDHADYVMRDLAAAATVVREHLPQWTGSFVVYGGSDVTAMSRMTEMTVDETAGVAFPVLSRVGGRVAAYRFIVNPTVVGDVLSRSVVFRHELVHVALGSSDAWSPVWLVEGVAQYVALSPYPVDQRRLMAAQRLVGVAPRALEDSRAFYERNQGVNYALAALVCDYVASTRGEDAIWDLVRTFASGAGGAEEVVRRELGVSTSELSRQALAWARSA
;
A
#
# COMPACT_ATOMS: atom_id res chain seq x y z
N MET A 1 43.65 -17.76 -5.09
CA MET A 1 42.90 -17.11 -6.20
C MET A 1 41.66 -17.94 -6.48
N ARG A 2 40.53 -17.63 -5.83
CA ARG A 2 39.23 -18.23 -6.12
C ARG A 2 38.33 -17.09 -6.57
N ALA A 3 37.80 -17.21 -7.79
CA ALA A 3 36.92 -16.24 -8.39
C ALA A 3 35.65 -16.10 -7.55
N SER A 4 35.41 -14.90 -7.02
CA SER A 4 34.16 -14.47 -6.43
C SER A 4 33.12 -14.35 -7.55
N ARG A 5 32.26 -15.36 -7.70
CA ARG A 5 31.01 -15.22 -8.44
C ARG A 5 30.09 -14.34 -7.60
N ALA A 6 29.90 -13.10 -8.02
CA ALA A 6 28.85 -12.24 -7.48
C ALA A 6 27.49 -12.87 -7.82
N TRP A 7 26.88 -13.54 -6.85
CA TRP A 7 25.46 -13.88 -6.89
C TRP A 7 24.69 -12.64 -6.49
N LEU A 8 24.14 -11.93 -7.47
CA LEU A 8 23.03 -11.01 -7.22
C LEU A 8 21.80 -11.87 -6.90
N PRO A 9 21.18 -11.74 -5.72
CA PRO A 9 19.98 -12.49 -5.41
C PRO A 9 18.87 -12.15 -6.42
N CYS A 10 18.05 -13.14 -6.77
CA CYS A 10 16.86 -12.90 -7.56
C CYS A 10 15.92 -12.00 -6.74
N LEU A 11 15.71 -10.75 -7.19
CA LEU A 11 14.58 -9.96 -6.73
C LEU A 11 13.29 -10.73 -7.07
N ALA A 12 12.63 -11.28 -6.06
CA ALA A 12 11.21 -11.56 -6.17
C ALA A 12 10.50 -10.24 -5.81
N LEU A 13 9.78 -9.73 -6.79
CA LEU A 13 8.86 -8.60 -6.66
C LEU A 13 7.54 -9.07 -7.25
N VAL A 14 6.42 -8.61 -6.75
CA VAL A 14 5.10 -9.00 -7.24
C VAL A 14 4.09 -7.95 -6.81
N LEU A 15 3.33 -7.43 -7.77
CA LEU A 15 2.23 -6.49 -7.55
C LEU A 15 0.88 -7.17 -7.36
N LEU A 16 0.02 -6.49 -6.60
CA LEU A 16 -1.40 -6.79 -6.48
C LEU A 16 -2.22 -5.70 -7.19
N LEU A 17 -2.81 -6.06 -8.33
CA LEU A 17 -3.85 -5.28 -9.00
C LEU A 17 -5.22 -5.81 -8.56
N PRO A 18 -6.11 -4.97 -7.97
CA PRO A 18 -7.48 -5.38 -7.73
C PRO A 18 -8.25 -5.39 -9.07
N LEU A 19 -8.63 -6.58 -9.53
CA LEU A 19 -9.63 -6.73 -10.59
C LEU A 19 -11.00 -6.32 -10.03
N THR A 20 -11.41 -5.09 -10.28
CA THR A 20 -12.79 -4.64 -10.07
C THR A 20 -13.37 -4.23 -11.41
N GLY A 21 -14.24 -5.07 -11.96
CA GLY A 21 -15.12 -4.67 -13.05
C GLY A 21 -16.16 -3.72 -12.51
N CYS A 22 -16.17 -2.48 -13.00
CA CYS A 22 -17.27 -1.54 -12.76
C CYS A 22 -17.90 -1.18 -14.09
N GLU A 23 -19.15 -1.62 -14.26
CA GLU A 23 -20.13 -0.98 -15.14
C GLU A 23 -20.18 0.51 -14.82
N GLY A 24 -19.99 1.34 -15.84
CA GLY A 24 -19.97 2.77 -15.70
C GLY A 24 -21.37 3.31 -15.52
N ASP A 25 -21.55 4.12 -14.48
CA ASP A 25 -22.64 5.10 -14.44
C ASP A 25 -22.06 6.47 -14.10
N ALA A 26 -22.36 7.42 -14.99
CA ALA A 26 -21.97 8.81 -14.86
C ALA A 26 -22.79 9.47 -13.74
N ALA A 27 -22.16 9.78 -12.61
CA ALA A 27 -22.78 10.55 -11.54
C ALA A 27 -22.50 12.05 -11.76
N THR A 28 -23.57 12.77 -12.08
CA THR A 28 -23.67 14.23 -12.17
C THR A 28 -23.31 14.92 -10.86
N ASP A 29 -22.59 16.03 -10.95
CA ASP A 29 -22.37 17.00 -9.88
C ASP A 29 -23.72 17.43 -9.27
N GLN A 30 -23.91 17.17 -7.97
CA GLN A 30 -25.00 17.75 -7.19
C GLN A 30 -24.45 18.54 -6.01
N GLU A 31 -24.83 19.82 -6.02
CA GLU A 31 -24.53 20.84 -5.03
C GLU A 31 -24.96 20.45 -3.60
N SER A 32 -24.09 20.81 -2.66
CA SER A 32 -24.33 21.19 -1.26
C SER A 32 -25.74 20.94 -0.69
N SER A 33 -25.94 19.79 -0.05
CA SER A 33 -27.09 19.58 0.85
C SER A 33 -26.73 19.98 2.29
N PRO A 34 -27.69 20.51 3.08
CA PRO A 34 -27.45 20.96 4.44
C PRO A 34 -27.16 19.78 5.38
N VAL A 35 -26.34 20.00 6.40
CA VAL A 35 -25.99 19.01 7.43
C VAL A 35 -27.26 18.54 8.15
N THR A 36 -27.79 17.38 7.75
CA THR A 36 -28.77 16.61 8.52
C THR A 36 -28.03 15.82 9.59
N LEU A 37 -28.37 16.04 10.87
CA LEU A 37 -27.98 15.15 11.95
C LEU A 37 -28.45 13.73 11.59
N ARG A 38 -27.51 12.81 11.33
CA ARG A 38 -27.81 11.41 11.03
C ARG A 38 -28.55 10.81 12.23
N GLN A 39 -29.74 10.25 12.01
CA GLN A 39 -30.45 9.50 13.03
C GLN A 39 -29.72 8.17 13.27
N ARG A 40 -29.37 7.90 14.54
CA ARG A 40 -28.68 6.67 14.96
C ARG A 40 -29.60 5.44 14.76
N PRO A 41 -29.08 4.27 14.34
CA PRO A 41 -29.84 3.03 14.26
C PRO A 41 -30.43 2.60 15.62
N ALA A 42 -31.50 1.80 15.55
CA ALA A 42 -32.10 1.21 16.74
C ALA A 42 -31.23 0.05 17.27
N PRO A 43 -31.04 -0.07 18.59
CA PRO A 43 -30.18 -1.10 19.18
C PRO A 43 -30.68 -2.53 18.95
N ALA A 44 -29.75 -3.48 18.98
CA ALA A 44 -30.07 -4.91 18.97
C ALA A 44 -30.90 -5.31 20.20
N ALA A 45 -31.76 -6.32 20.04
CA ALA A 45 -32.62 -6.79 21.12
C ALA A 45 -31.80 -7.41 22.27
N GLY A 46 -31.94 -6.85 23.48
CA GLY A 46 -31.22 -7.30 24.68
C GLY A 46 -30.01 -6.44 25.06
N THR A 47 -29.68 -5.42 24.28
CA THR A 47 -28.67 -4.42 24.63
C THR A 47 -29.13 -3.56 25.81
N ASP A 48 -28.25 -3.36 26.79
CA ASP A 48 -28.45 -2.35 27.85
C ASP A 48 -28.36 -0.95 27.23
N GLU A 49 -29.52 -0.30 27.04
CA GLU A 49 -29.60 1.03 26.44
C GLU A 49 -28.77 2.07 27.22
N SER A 50 -28.74 1.96 28.54
CA SER A 50 -28.00 2.92 29.39
C SER A 50 -26.49 2.75 29.23
N LEU A 51 -26.01 1.52 29.01
CA LEU A 51 -24.61 1.25 28.69
C LEU A 51 -24.30 1.73 27.27
N ARG A 52 -25.20 1.55 26.31
CA ARG A 52 -25.03 1.99 24.93
C ARG A 52 -24.95 3.51 24.81
N GLU A 53 -25.86 4.25 25.42
CA GLU A 53 -25.81 5.72 25.41
C GLU A 53 -24.50 6.24 26.02
N ALA A 54 -24.09 5.71 27.18
CA ALA A 54 -22.84 6.09 27.83
C ALA A 54 -21.59 5.67 27.04
N ALA A 55 -21.63 4.55 26.32
CA ALA A 55 -20.55 4.13 25.41
C ALA A 55 -20.41 5.12 24.24
N LEU A 56 -21.51 5.59 23.67
CA LEU A 56 -21.48 6.59 22.59
C LEU A 56 -21.00 7.96 23.08
N ASP A 57 -21.39 8.37 24.29
CA ASP A 57 -20.85 9.58 24.92
C ASP A 57 -19.33 9.47 25.16
N LEU A 58 -18.84 8.28 25.52
CA LEU A 58 -17.41 7.98 25.64
C LEU A 58 -16.69 8.08 24.29
N VAL A 59 -17.27 7.54 23.21
CA VAL A 59 -16.73 7.68 21.85
C VAL A 59 -16.57 9.15 21.47
N ASP A 60 -17.61 9.98 21.70
CA ASP A 60 -17.57 11.41 21.43
C ASP A 60 -16.50 12.13 22.29
N ALA A 61 -16.34 11.75 23.56
CA ALA A 61 -15.31 12.32 24.43
C ALA A 61 -13.90 11.95 23.96
N ARG A 62 -13.71 10.70 23.54
CA ARG A 62 -12.44 10.18 23.01
C ARG A 62 -12.05 10.83 21.69
N GLU A 63 -13.02 11.09 20.80
CA GLU A 63 -12.79 11.86 19.57
C GLU A 63 -12.25 13.26 19.88
N ARG A 64 -12.91 14.00 20.77
CA ARG A 64 -12.49 15.36 21.15
C ARG A 64 -11.09 15.35 21.77
N ALA A 65 -10.81 14.41 22.67
CA ALA A 65 -9.49 14.28 23.27
C ALA A 65 -8.39 14.04 22.22
N LEU A 66 -8.67 13.21 21.21
CA LEU A 66 -7.73 12.96 20.11
C LEU A 66 -7.56 14.18 19.20
N GLN A 67 -8.64 14.90 18.88
CA GLN A 67 -8.61 16.13 18.08
C GLN A 67 -7.87 17.27 18.80
N ASP A 68 -8.04 17.39 20.12
CA ASP A 68 -7.42 18.43 20.95
C ASP A 68 -5.98 18.08 21.36
N GLY A 69 -5.54 16.84 21.14
CA GLY A 69 -4.25 16.34 21.61
C GLY A 69 -4.19 16.19 23.14
N ASP A 70 -5.33 16.00 23.80
CA ASP A 70 -5.43 15.81 25.25
C ASP A 70 -5.26 14.33 25.61
N ARG A 71 -4.01 13.97 25.88
CA ARG A 71 -3.62 12.59 26.24
C ARG A 71 -4.30 12.10 27.52
N ASP A 72 -4.46 12.96 28.52
CA ASP A 72 -5.01 12.57 29.82
C ASP A 72 -6.52 12.33 29.71
N ALA A 73 -7.24 13.20 28.98
CA ALA A 73 -8.65 13.00 28.66
C ALA A 73 -8.89 11.76 27.78
N PHE A 74 -7.96 11.46 26.85
CA PHE A 74 -8.05 10.26 26.04
C PHE A 74 -7.90 9.00 26.90
N LEU A 75 -6.91 8.96 27.78
CA LEU A 75 -6.67 7.80 28.65
C LEU A 75 -7.72 7.63 29.75
N SER A 76 -8.42 8.70 30.17
CA SER A 76 -9.53 8.57 31.13
C SER A 76 -10.74 7.81 30.58
N THR A 77 -10.78 7.54 29.26
CA THR A 77 -11.85 6.73 28.65
C THR A 77 -11.53 5.23 28.59
N VAL A 78 -10.35 4.82 29.06
CA VAL A 78 -9.86 3.43 29.02
C VAL A 78 -10.03 2.76 30.39
N ASP A 79 -10.29 1.44 30.40
CA ASP A 79 -10.33 0.64 31.64
C ASP A 79 -8.95 0.67 32.32
N ALA A 80 -8.86 1.44 33.42
CA ALA A 80 -7.62 1.64 34.17
C ALA A 80 -7.15 0.37 34.89
N ASP A 81 -8.03 -0.60 35.11
CA ASP A 81 -7.68 -1.88 35.72
C ASP A 81 -6.98 -2.82 34.72
N ASP A 82 -7.19 -2.62 33.42
CA ASP A 82 -6.42 -3.29 32.36
C ASP A 82 -5.18 -2.47 31.98
N LEU A 83 -4.11 -2.68 32.75
CA LEU A 83 -2.83 -2.00 32.54
C LEU A 83 -2.21 -2.28 31.16
N GLY A 84 -2.47 -3.46 30.58
CA GLY A 84 -1.94 -3.83 29.27
C GLY A 84 -2.65 -3.09 28.14
N PHE A 85 -3.98 -3.00 28.24
CA PHE A 85 -4.78 -2.23 27.30
C PHE A 85 -4.51 -0.73 27.43
N SER A 86 -4.47 -0.19 28.66
CA SER A 86 -4.12 1.20 28.94
C SER A 86 -2.76 1.59 28.35
N ALA A 87 -1.72 0.75 28.50
CA ALA A 87 -0.41 0.99 27.91
C ALA A 87 -0.43 0.96 26.37
N THR A 88 -1.24 0.07 25.79
CA THR A 88 -1.43 0.00 24.33
C THR A 88 -2.09 1.26 23.78
N GLN A 89 -3.15 1.75 24.44
CA GLN A 89 -3.83 2.98 24.05
C GLN A 89 -2.95 4.23 24.21
N ALA A 90 -2.15 4.27 25.28
CA ALA A 90 -1.13 5.31 25.47
C ALA A 90 -0.11 5.33 24.30
N ARG A 91 0.45 4.18 23.94
CA ARG A 91 1.38 4.04 22.81
C ARG A 91 0.73 4.51 21.50
N TRP A 92 -0.50 4.06 21.25
CA TRP A 92 -1.22 4.42 20.02
C TRP A 92 -1.46 5.92 19.91
N PHE A 93 -1.89 6.57 20.99
CA PHE A 93 -2.04 8.03 21.05
C PHE A 93 -0.71 8.75 20.77
N ASP A 94 0.36 8.33 21.46
CA ASP A 94 1.69 8.92 21.31
C ASP A 94 2.22 8.75 19.87
N ASN A 95 1.95 7.60 19.24
CA ASN A 95 2.30 7.35 17.84
C ASN A 95 1.53 8.27 16.88
N LEU A 96 0.21 8.44 17.06
CA LEU A 96 -0.59 9.31 16.19
C LEU A 96 -0.14 10.78 16.29
N ALA A 97 0.31 11.22 17.46
CA ALA A 97 0.84 12.57 17.66
C ALA A 97 2.13 12.85 16.85
N LEU A 98 2.85 11.81 16.43
CA LEU A 98 4.04 11.93 15.55
C LEU A 98 3.67 12.08 14.07
N LEU A 99 2.45 11.74 13.69
CA LEU A 99 1.98 11.68 12.32
C LEU A 99 1.23 12.97 11.92
N PRO A 100 1.20 13.34 10.62
CA PRO A 100 0.43 14.49 10.14
C PRO A 100 -1.08 14.18 10.04
N VAL A 101 -1.67 13.72 11.13
CA VAL A 101 -3.05 13.25 11.17
C VAL A 101 -4.02 14.44 11.10
N THR A 102 -5.02 14.31 10.25
CA THR A 102 -6.14 15.24 10.03
C THR A 102 -7.42 14.45 9.77
N ASP A 103 -8.58 15.11 9.71
CA ASP A 103 -9.87 14.47 9.44
C ASP A 103 -10.17 13.31 10.42
N VAL A 104 -9.80 13.48 11.70
CA VAL A 104 -10.01 12.49 12.76
C VAL A 104 -11.47 12.46 13.15
N SER A 105 -12.10 11.29 13.06
CA SER A 105 -13.42 11.05 13.62
C SER A 105 -13.63 9.59 14.05
N PHE A 106 -14.51 9.39 15.01
CA PHE A 106 -15.08 8.11 15.40
C PHE A 106 -16.59 8.15 15.17
N GLU A 107 -17.09 7.30 14.28
CA GLU A 107 -18.54 7.18 14.03
C GLU A 107 -19.03 5.78 14.42
N LEU A 108 -20.26 5.68 14.91
CA LEU A 108 -20.92 4.39 15.08
C LEU A 108 -21.11 3.74 13.70
N GLY A 109 -20.51 2.56 13.53
CA GLY A 109 -20.57 1.79 12.30
C GLY A 109 -21.89 1.05 12.10
N ASP A 110 -21.90 0.12 11.15
CA ASP A 110 -23.07 -0.72 10.87
C ASP A 110 -23.26 -1.78 11.97
N GLU A 111 -24.16 -1.48 12.90
CA GLU A 111 -24.51 -2.34 14.04
C GLU A 111 -25.07 -3.70 13.62
N ASP A 112 -25.73 -3.79 12.46
CA ASP A 112 -26.34 -5.04 11.96
C ASP A 112 -25.29 -6.08 11.52
N VAL A 113 -24.05 -5.65 11.31
CA VAL A 113 -22.95 -6.51 10.86
C VAL A 113 -22.10 -7.02 12.04
N MET A 114 -22.17 -6.37 13.22
CA MET A 114 -21.06 -6.42 14.19
C MET A 114 -21.45 -6.33 15.69
N SER A 115 -22.72 -6.14 16.05
CA SER A 115 -23.11 -5.97 17.47
C SER A 115 -23.33 -7.32 18.17
N GLU A 116 -22.39 -7.72 19.03
CA GLU A 116 -22.51 -8.95 19.83
C GLU A 116 -22.34 -8.68 21.34
N VAL A 117 -23.06 -9.46 22.16
CA VAL A 117 -22.85 -9.52 23.61
C VAL A 117 -21.91 -10.68 23.90
N VAL A 118 -20.63 -10.38 24.16
CA VAL A 118 -19.58 -11.40 24.30
C VAL A 118 -19.55 -12.02 25.71
N ARG A 119 -19.94 -11.25 26.73
CA ARG A 119 -20.11 -11.69 28.14
C ARG A 119 -21.27 -10.93 28.79
N ASP A 120 -21.80 -11.47 29.88
CA ASP A 120 -22.88 -10.85 30.65
C ASP A 120 -22.44 -9.48 31.19
N GLY A 121 -22.90 -8.39 30.56
CA GLY A 121 -22.59 -7.01 30.91
C GLY A 121 -21.56 -6.27 30.03
N ASP A 122 -20.95 -6.93 29.05
CA ASP A 122 -20.03 -6.28 28.09
C ASP A 122 -20.81 -5.89 26.83
N LEU A 123 -20.58 -4.67 26.31
CA LEU A 123 -21.20 -4.19 25.08
C LEU A 123 -20.14 -4.04 23.99
N GLN A 124 -20.31 -4.71 22.84
CA GLN A 124 -19.50 -4.45 21.66
C GLN A 124 -20.25 -3.58 20.66
N LEU A 125 -19.58 -2.52 20.17
CA LEU A 125 -20.08 -1.68 19.09
C LEU A 125 -19.04 -1.58 17.97
N PRO A 126 -19.47 -1.61 16.70
CA PRO A 126 -18.61 -1.25 15.59
C PRO A 126 -18.35 0.26 15.59
N ILE A 127 -17.08 0.65 15.52
CA ILE A 127 -16.66 2.06 15.46
C ILE A 127 -15.82 2.25 14.20
N ASP A 128 -16.31 3.11 13.31
CA ASP A 128 -15.59 3.56 12.12
C ASP A 128 -14.61 4.67 12.55
N PHE A 129 -13.32 4.36 12.57
CA PHE A 129 -12.26 5.35 12.76
C PHE A 129 -11.80 5.88 11.42
N THR A 130 -11.95 7.19 11.23
CA THR A 130 -11.48 7.89 10.05
C THR A 130 -10.30 8.78 10.41
N MET A 131 -9.26 8.71 9.57
CA MET A 131 -8.12 9.63 9.63
C MET A 131 -7.56 9.88 8.23
N ARG A 132 -6.78 10.95 8.10
CA ARG A 132 -6.04 11.28 6.89
C ARG A 132 -4.62 11.70 7.23
N LEU A 133 -3.62 11.12 6.57
CA LEU A 133 -2.25 11.61 6.59
C LEU A 133 -2.13 12.81 5.64
N SER A 134 -2.16 14.03 6.21
CA SER A 134 -2.15 15.28 5.46
C SER A 134 -0.90 15.41 4.58
N GLY A 135 -1.13 15.71 3.30
CA GLY A 135 -0.10 15.77 2.25
C GLY A 135 0.26 14.43 1.61
N PHE A 136 -0.25 13.31 2.12
CA PHE A 136 0.06 11.96 1.60
C PHE A 136 -1.18 11.22 1.11
N ASP A 137 -2.26 11.25 1.87
CA ASP A 137 -3.51 10.61 1.48
C ASP A 137 -4.36 11.57 0.64
N ALA A 138 -4.87 11.09 -0.50
CA ALA A 138 -5.75 11.86 -1.39
C ALA A 138 -7.16 12.08 -0.79
N ARG A 139 -7.55 11.25 0.17
CA ARG A 139 -8.85 11.25 0.87
C ARG A 139 -8.67 10.57 2.25
N PRO A 140 -9.56 10.81 3.22
CA PRO A 140 -9.53 10.08 4.48
C PRO A 140 -9.68 8.55 4.29
N VAL A 141 -9.09 7.81 5.22
CA VAL A 141 -9.12 6.36 5.33
C VAL A 141 -9.92 6.00 6.56
N THR A 142 -10.93 5.17 6.38
CA THR A 142 -11.82 4.66 7.42
C THR A 142 -11.54 3.18 7.67
N GLN A 143 -11.23 2.85 8.92
CA GLN A 143 -11.08 1.50 9.43
C GLN A 143 -12.29 1.18 10.32
N VAL A 144 -12.87 -0.01 10.11
CA VAL A 144 -13.93 -0.52 10.98
C VAL A 144 -13.26 -1.25 12.13
N MET A 145 -13.46 -0.78 13.35
CA MET A 145 -13.01 -1.42 14.59
C MET A 145 -14.22 -1.95 15.36
N VAL A 146 -13.99 -2.85 16.33
CA VAL A 146 -15.01 -3.27 17.28
C VAL A 146 -14.54 -3.00 18.69
N TRP A 147 -15.22 -2.07 19.35
CA TRP A 147 -14.89 -1.62 20.68
C TRP A 147 -15.73 -2.36 21.70
N THR A 148 -15.08 -2.86 22.75
CA THR A 148 -15.72 -3.48 23.91
C THR A 148 -15.79 -2.49 25.06
N PHE A 149 -17.00 -2.17 25.48
CA PHE A 149 -17.30 -1.29 26.59
C PHE A 149 -17.75 -2.10 27.80
N VAL A 150 -17.25 -1.72 28.97
CA VAL A 150 -17.56 -2.35 30.26
C VAL A 150 -18.01 -1.30 31.26
N ARG A 151 -18.79 -1.72 32.28
CA ARG A 151 -19.11 -0.87 33.42
C ARG A 151 -18.20 -1.20 34.61
N ARG A 152 -17.38 -0.25 35.05
CA ARG A 152 -16.51 -0.34 36.22
C ARG A 152 -16.93 0.70 37.24
N ASP A 153 -17.24 0.28 38.46
CA ASP A 153 -17.65 1.18 39.55
C ASP A 153 -18.76 2.18 39.20
N GLY A 154 -19.65 1.81 38.26
CA GLY A 154 -20.76 2.63 37.79
C GLY A 154 -20.44 3.47 36.53
N GLU A 155 -19.17 3.60 36.15
CA GLU A 155 -18.71 4.35 34.99
C GLU A 155 -18.45 3.42 33.79
N VAL A 156 -18.58 3.94 32.58
CA VAL A 156 -18.29 3.19 31.35
C VAL A 156 -16.84 3.41 30.96
N ALA A 157 -16.16 2.33 30.60
CA ALA A 157 -14.78 2.37 30.13
C ALA A 157 -14.61 1.50 28.87
N LEU A 158 -13.69 1.89 28.00
CA LEU A 158 -13.24 1.06 26.89
C LEU A 158 -12.28 0.01 27.44
N ALA A 159 -12.61 -1.27 27.27
CA ALA A 159 -11.78 -2.39 27.73
C ALA A 159 -10.99 -3.05 26.60
N ASN A 160 -11.43 -2.88 25.35
CA ASN A 160 -10.76 -3.42 24.17
C ASN A 160 -11.21 -2.65 22.92
N ASP A 161 -10.33 -2.47 21.95
CA ASP A 161 -10.59 -1.80 20.66
C ASP A 161 -10.52 -2.75 19.45
N HIS A 162 -10.20 -4.03 19.70
CA HIS A 162 -10.09 -5.08 18.68
C HIS A 162 -10.80 -6.37 19.09
N SER A 163 -11.20 -7.16 18.09
CA SER A 163 -11.67 -8.54 18.28
C SER A 163 -11.05 -9.42 17.22
N ALA A 164 -10.29 -10.45 17.59
CA ALA A 164 -9.58 -11.30 16.64
C ALA A 164 -10.49 -11.98 15.60
N GLU A 165 -11.72 -12.31 16.00
CA GLU A 165 -12.75 -12.88 15.12
C GLU A 165 -13.22 -11.83 14.10
N VAL A 166 -13.42 -10.60 14.57
CA VAL A 166 -13.82 -9.46 13.74
C VAL A 166 -12.71 -9.00 12.83
N ASP A 167 -11.48 -8.88 13.32
CA ASP A 167 -10.30 -8.50 12.56
C ASP A 167 -10.11 -9.46 11.38
N ALA A 168 -10.36 -10.76 11.58
CA ALA A 168 -10.35 -11.74 10.51
C ALA A 168 -11.48 -11.52 9.49
N MET A 169 -12.69 -11.16 9.95
CA MET A 169 -13.84 -10.90 9.08
C MET A 169 -13.71 -9.60 8.27
N THR A 170 -13.30 -8.50 8.91
CA THR A 170 -13.08 -7.19 8.28
C THR A 170 -11.77 -7.15 7.47
N ARG A 171 -10.96 -8.22 7.57
CA ARG A 171 -9.60 -8.31 7.05
C ARG A 171 -8.80 -7.09 7.49
N TRP A 172 -8.88 -6.80 8.78
CA TRP A 172 -8.12 -5.71 9.36
C TRP A 172 -6.63 -5.93 9.11
N ILE A 173 -6.02 -4.85 8.67
CA ILE A 173 -4.61 -4.78 8.34
C ILE A 173 -4.03 -3.70 9.25
N PRO A 174 -3.30 -4.07 10.32
CA PRO A 174 -2.71 -3.10 11.23
C PRO A 174 -1.71 -2.24 10.50
N ALA A 175 -1.74 -0.92 10.70
CA ALA A 175 -0.65 -0.03 10.33
C ALA A 175 0.50 -0.12 11.37
N PRO A 176 1.72 0.35 11.05
CA PRO A 176 2.85 0.24 11.98
C PRO A 176 2.59 0.88 13.35
N TRP A 177 1.85 2.00 13.37
CA TRP A 177 1.49 2.72 14.61
C TRP A 177 0.47 1.99 15.48
N ASP A 178 -0.21 0.96 14.96
CA ASP A 178 -1.15 0.14 15.74
C ASP A 178 -0.39 -0.88 16.61
N VAL A 179 0.74 -1.39 16.10
CA VAL A 179 1.39 -2.59 16.67
C VAL A 179 2.66 -2.31 17.46
N ALA A 180 3.40 -1.24 17.15
CA ALA A 180 4.69 -0.96 17.76
C ALA A 180 4.87 0.54 18.05
N HIS A 181 5.88 0.88 18.84
CA HIS A 181 6.32 2.27 18.96
C HIS A 181 6.95 2.69 17.63
N ILE A 182 6.57 3.86 17.12
CA ILE A 182 7.10 4.35 15.84
C ILE A 182 8.02 5.54 16.00
N GLU A 183 8.91 5.69 15.04
CA GLU A 183 9.79 6.82 14.82
C GLU A 183 9.53 7.36 13.42
N VAL A 184 9.41 8.69 13.30
CA VAL A 184 9.04 9.33 12.04
C VAL A 184 10.22 10.11 11.47
N ARG A 185 10.45 9.97 10.16
CA ARG A 185 11.26 10.90 9.37
C ARG A 185 10.39 11.51 8.30
N ARG A 186 10.41 12.84 8.20
CA ARG A 186 9.52 13.56 7.29
C ARG A 186 10.28 14.55 6.43
N THR A 187 9.93 14.57 5.16
CA THR A 187 10.18 15.66 4.22
C THR A 187 8.83 16.17 3.69
N GLU A 188 8.84 17.15 2.80
CA GLU A 188 7.61 17.60 2.12
C GLU A 188 6.93 16.46 1.34
N GLN A 189 7.72 15.54 0.77
CA GLN A 189 7.24 14.50 -0.14
C GLN A 189 7.26 13.09 0.45
N ILE A 190 8.00 12.86 1.54
CA ILE A 190 8.19 11.50 2.06
C ILE A 190 7.86 11.49 3.54
N LEU A 191 6.95 10.60 3.93
CA LEU A 191 6.68 10.23 5.32
C LEU A 191 7.24 8.82 5.55
N GLY A 192 8.37 8.73 6.24
CA GLY A 192 8.95 7.47 6.66
C GLY A 192 8.60 7.12 8.09
N ILE A 193 8.11 5.90 8.28
CA ILE A 193 7.69 5.34 9.56
C ILE A 193 8.57 4.11 9.83
N PHE A 194 9.30 4.17 10.93
CA PHE A 194 10.27 3.18 11.37
C PHE A 194 9.91 2.71 12.78
N ASP A 195 10.45 1.58 13.20
CA ASP A 195 10.40 1.14 14.59
C ASP A 195 11.79 1.22 15.23
N GLU A 196 11.88 0.82 16.50
CA GLU A 196 13.12 0.87 17.28
C GLU A 196 14.27 0.07 16.67
N ASP A 197 13.98 -0.98 15.90
CA ASP A 197 14.99 -1.86 15.28
C ASP A 197 15.54 -1.30 13.96
N THR A 198 14.80 -0.37 13.34
CA THR A 198 15.06 0.11 11.97
C THR A 198 15.36 1.60 11.90
N VAL A 199 15.10 2.35 12.97
CA VAL A 199 15.33 3.80 13.03
C VAL A 199 16.79 4.19 12.77
N ASP A 200 17.75 3.35 13.14
CA ASP A 200 19.19 3.55 12.87
C ASP A 200 19.49 3.62 11.37
N HIS A 201 18.58 3.13 10.53
CA HIS A 201 18.70 3.13 9.07
C HIS A 201 17.86 4.22 8.39
N ALA A 202 16.99 4.90 9.14
CA ALA A 202 15.98 5.78 8.61
C ALA A 202 16.56 6.89 7.72
N ASP A 203 17.61 7.56 8.15
CA ASP A 203 18.15 8.72 7.44
C ASP A 203 18.72 8.39 6.07
N TYR A 204 19.39 7.23 5.92
CA TYR A 204 19.89 6.84 4.60
C TYR A 204 18.82 6.19 3.73
N VAL A 205 17.84 5.48 4.32
CA VAL A 205 16.67 4.98 3.58
C VAL A 205 15.90 6.15 2.98
N MET A 206 15.64 7.20 3.77
CA MET A 206 14.95 8.41 3.31
C MET A 206 15.73 9.13 2.19
N ARG A 207 17.06 9.18 2.28
CA ARG A 207 17.91 9.77 1.22
C ARG A 207 17.82 8.99 -0.08
N ASP A 208 17.89 7.66 -0.01
CA ASP A 208 17.84 6.81 -1.19
C ASP A 208 16.45 6.80 -1.83
N LEU A 209 15.39 6.89 -1.03
CA LEU A 209 14.02 7.10 -1.50
C LEU A 209 13.83 8.43 -2.21
N ALA A 210 14.40 9.52 -1.68
CA ALA A 210 14.37 10.82 -2.35
C ALA A 210 15.11 10.79 -3.69
N ALA A 211 16.26 10.10 -3.76
CA ALA A 211 16.98 9.89 -5.02
C ALA A 211 16.17 9.04 -6.01
N ALA A 212 15.55 7.96 -5.55
CA ALA A 212 14.70 7.10 -6.37
C ALA A 212 13.48 7.87 -6.91
N ALA A 213 12.80 8.64 -6.06
CA ALA A 213 11.64 9.47 -6.45
C ALA A 213 12.03 10.52 -7.50
N THR A 214 13.25 11.05 -7.45
CA THR A 214 13.74 11.98 -8.47
C THR A 214 13.80 11.32 -9.85
N VAL A 215 14.39 10.12 -9.94
CA VAL A 215 14.43 9.36 -11.20
C VAL A 215 13.02 9.02 -11.68
N VAL A 216 12.14 8.53 -10.79
CA VAL A 216 10.77 8.15 -11.19
C VAL A 216 9.98 9.34 -11.74
N ARG A 217 10.11 10.55 -11.16
CA ARG A 217 9.44 11.76 -11.67
C ARG A 217 9.94 12.23 -13.04
N GLU A 218 11.17 11.89 -13.44
CA GLU A 218 11.65 12.19 -14.79
C GLU A 218 10.85 11.42 -15.86
N HIS A 219 10.40 10.21 -15.51
CA HIS A 219 9.61 9.33 -16.37
C HIS A 219 8.08 9.50 -16.18
N LEU A 220 7.65 9.91 -14.98
CA LEU A 220 6.24 10.09 -14.60
C LEU A 220 6.02 11.49 -14.01
N PRO A 221 6.10 12.56 -14.83
CA PRO A 221 6.09 13.94 -14.33
C PRO A 221 4.76 14.37 -13.71
N GLN A 222 3.66 13.66 -14.00
CA GLN A 222 2.36 13.90 -13.36
C GLN A 222 2.29 13.43 -11.90
N TRP A 223 3.21 12.55 -11.47
CA TRP A 223 3.25 12.10 -10.08
C TRP A 223 3.85 13.17 -9.18
N THR A 224 3.14 13.52 -8.11
CA THR A 224 3.56 14.55 -7.14
C THR A 224 4.83 14.16 -6.38
N GLY A 225 5.23 12.89 -6.43
CA GLY A 225 6.36 12.37 -5.68
C GLY A 225 6.07 12.18 -4.20
N SER A 226 4.81 12.32 -3.76
CA SER A 226 4.42 12.21 -2.36
C SER A 226 4.01 10.77 -2.01
N PHE A 227 4.60 10.19 -0.98
CA PHE A 227 4.29 8.81 -0.56
C PHE A 227 4.66 8.54 0.91
N VAL A 228 4.07 7.46 1.44
CA VAL A 228 4.36 6.94 2.79
C VAL A 228 5.19 5.67 2.67
N VAL A 229 6.26 5.57 3.45
CA VAL A 229 7.10 4.37 3.52
C VAL A 229 7.09 3.78 4.94
N TYR A 230 6.92 2.47 5.00
CA TYR A 230 7.02 1.67 6.22
C TYR A 230 8.34 0.90 6.17
N GLY A 231 9.24 1.21 7.10
CA GLY A 231 10.49 0.48 7.26
C GLY A 231 10.52 -0.23 8.60
N GLY A 232 9.53 -1.08 8.92
CA GLY A 232 9.51 -1.84 10.17
C GLY A 232 10.28 -3.17 10.10
N SER A 233 10.71 -3.67 11.26
CA SER A 233 11.34 -4.98 11.46
C SER A 233 10.34 -6.13 11.45
N ASP A 234 9.09 -5.91 11.90
CA ASP A 234 8.03 -6.92 11.88
C ASP A 234 7.33 -7.02 10.52
N VAL A 235 7.98 -7.75 9.64
CA VAL A 235 7.49 -8.23 8.36
C VAL A 235 6.23 -9.11 8.43
N THR A 236 5.86 -9.68 9.59
CA THR A 236 4.64 -10.52 9.74
C THR A 236 3.40 -9.65 9.72
N ALA A 237 3.39 -8.57 10.50
CA ALA A 237 2.32 -7.58 10.46
C ALA A 237 2.21 -6.95 9.06
N MET A 238 3.35 -6.68 8.43
CA MET A 238 3.44 -6.12 7.09
C MET A 238 2.97 -7.12 6.01
N SER A 239 3.23 -8.42 6.18
CA SER A 239 2.75 -9.50 5.30
C SER A 239 1.25 -9.73 5.37
N ARG A 240 0.55 -9.18 6.38
CA ARG A 240 -0.92 -9.16 6.39
C ARG A 240 -1.47 -8.03 5.52
N MET A 241 -0.67 -6.98 5.26
CA MET A 241 -1.07 -5.84 4.42
C MET A 241 -1.08 -6.16 2.93
N THR A 242 -0.49 -7.27 2.55
CA THR A 242 -0.35 -7.73 1.17
C THR A 242 -0.71 -9.21 1.11
N GLU A 243 -1.20 -9.72 -0.02
CA GLU A 243 -1.44 -11.17 -0.20
C GLU A 243 -0.13 -11.99 -0.31
N MET A 244 0.97 -11.48 0.23
CA MET A 244 2.33 -11.95 -0.04
C MET A 244 3.22 -12.01 1.18
N THR A 245 4.22 -12.88 1.10
CA THR A 245 5.33 -13.00 2.05
C THR A 245 6.32 -11.85 1.84
N VAL A 246 6.23 -10.81 2.67
CA VAL A 246 7.14 -9.64 2.62
C VAL A 246 8.60 -10.08 2.75
N ASP A 247 8.86 -11.13 3.54
CA ASP A 247 10.18 -11.74 3.75
C ASP A 247 10.91 -12.18 2.48
N GLU A 248 10.16 -12.55 1.44
CA GLU A 248 10.73 -13.05 0.20
C GLU A 248 10.93 -11.93 -0.83
N THR A 249 10.49 -10.70 -0.52
CA THR A 249 10.49 -9.56 -1.43
C THR A 249 11.34 -8.41 -0.90
N ALA A 250 11.99 -7.67 -1.80
CA ALA A 250 12.84 -6.53 -1.44
C ALA A 250 12.04 -5.30 -0.96
N GLY A 251 10.77 -5.23 -1.32
CA GLY A 251 9.82 -4.22 -0.90
C GLY A 251 8.48 -4.54 -1.54
N VAL A 252 7.43 -3.84 -1.10
CA VAL A 252 6.08 -4.02 -1.64
C VAL A 252 5.36 -2.67 -1.68
N ALA A 253 4.97 -2.22 -2.87
CA ALA A 253 3.97 -1.18 -3.03
C ALA A 253 2.56 -1.77 -2.94
N PHE A 254 1.66 -1.13 -2.18
CA PHE A 254 0.28 -1.59 -2.04
C PHE A 254 -0.71 -0.42 -1.94
N PRO A 255 -1.93 -0.59 -2.45
CA PRO A 255 -2.97 0.41 -2.33
C PRO A 255 -3.54 0.42 -0.91
N VAL A 256 -3.91 1.60 -0.45
CA VAL A 256 -4.70 1.82 0.76
C VAL A 256 -6.04 2.34 0.33
N LEU A 257 -7.09 1.59 0.62
CA LEU A 257 -8.45 1.99 0.28
C LEU A 257 -8.98 2.98 1.32
N SER A 258 -9.82 3.92 0.88
CA SER A 258 -10.55 4.84 1.78
C SER A 258 -11.46 4.12 2.76
N ARG A 259 -11.93 2.93 2.40
CA ARG A 259 -12.65 1.96 3.24
C ARG A 259 -12.61 0.63 2.50
N VAL A 260 -13.02 -0.46 3.16
CA VAL A 260 -13.17 -1.76 2.48
C VAL A 260 -14.09 -1.61 1.24
N GLY A 261 -13.60 -2.03 0.07
CA GLY A 261 -14.29 -1.88 -1.21
C GLY A 261 -14.35 -0.45 -1.78
N GLY A 262 -13.76 0.53 -1.08
CA GLY A 262 -13.74 1.93 -1.47
C GLY A 262 -12.66 2.26 -2.50
N ARG A 263 -12.61 3.54 -2.90
CA ARG A 263 -11.56 4.06 -3.80
C ARG A 263 -10.21 4.07 -3.10
N VAL A 264 -9.13 3.93 -3.87
CA VAL A 264 -7.77 4.10 -3.36
C VAL A 264 -7.58 5.52 -2.80
N ALA A 265 -7.10 5.60 -1.58
CA ALA A 265 -6.73 6.81 -0.87
C ALA A 265 -5.26 7.17 -1.02
N ALA A 266 -4.39 6.17 -0.98
CA ALA A 266 -2.95 6.33 -1.19
C ALA A 266 -2.34 5.02 -1.69
N TYR A 267 -1.10 5.11 -2.17
CA TYR A 267 -0.22 3.96 -2.31
C TYR A 267 0.89 4.10 -1.27
N ARG A 268 1.14 3.03 -0.54
CA ARG A 268 2.18 2.96 0.48
C ARG A 268 3.25 1.97 0.04
N PHE A 269 4.45 2.15 0.57
CA PHE A 269 5.61 1.34 0.25
C PHE A 269 6.18 0.69 1.51
N ILE A 270 6.42 -0.61 1.47
CA ILE A 270 7.11 -1.36 2.53
C ILE A 270 8.55 -1.60 2.10
N VAL A 271 9.51 -1.26 2.97
CA VAL A 271 10.92 -1.60 2.80
C VAL A 271 11.23 -2.85 3.61
N ASN A 272 11.71 -3.91 2.95
CA ASN A 272 12.17 -5.10 3.67
C ASN A 272 13.53 -4.80 4.35
N PRO A 273 13.70 -5.08 5.66
CA PRO A 273 14.97 -4.89 6.37
C PRO A 273 16.17 -5.57 5.70
N THR A 274 15.97 -6.69 5.01
CA THR A 274 17.06 -7.44 4.35
C THR A 274 17.73 -6.69 3.20
N VAL A 275 17.05 -5.75 2.54
CA VAL A 275 17.64 -4.91 1.48
C VAL A 275 18.23 -3.60 1.99
N VAL A 276 18.04 -3.29 3.27
CA VAL A 276 18.56 -2.08 3.91
C VAL A 276 20.10 -2.11 4.02
N GLY A 277 20.76 -3.25 3.79
CA GLY A 277 22.23 -3.39 3.77
C GLY A 277 22.90 -3.31 2.38
N ASP A 278 22.19 -3.57 1.28
CA ASP A 278 22.77 -3.62 -0.08
C ASP A 278 22.35 -2.40 -0.90
N VAL A 279 23.21 -1.38 -0.94
CA VAL A 279 22.93 -0.08 -1.58
C VAL A 279 22.58 -0.20 -3.06
N LEU A 280 23.29 -1.06 -3.80
CA LEU A 280 23.09 -1.18 -5.25
C LEU A 280 21.75 -1.83 -5.54
N SER A 281 21.45 -2.95 -4.88
CA SER A 281 20.16 -3.61 -5.02
C SER A 281 19.02 -2.73 -4.50
N ARG A 282 19.20 -2.08 -3.35
CA ARG A 282 18.21 -1.16 -2.75
C ARG A 282 17.83 -0.03 -3.69
N SER A 283 18.80 0.61 -4.36
CA SER A 283 18.50 1.71 -5.27
C SER A 283 17.61 1.27 -6.43
N VAL A 284 17.82 0.07 -6.98
CA VAL A 284 17.01 -0.47 -8.09
C VAL A 284 15.62 -0.84 -7.57
N VAL A 285 15.55 -1.51 -6.41
CA VAL A 285 14.28 -1.86 -5.73
C VAL A 285 13.43 -0.61 -5.49
N PHE A 286 13.99 0.42 -4.86
CA PHE A 286 13.24 1.62 -4.52
C PHE A 286 12.70 2.33 -5.75
N ARG A 287 13.48 2.41 -6.84
CA ARG A 287 12.98 2.98 -8.08
C ARG A 287 11.85 2.13 -8.67
N HIS A 288 12.01 0.81 -8.69
CA HIS A 288 10.99 -0.12 -9.21
C HIS A 288 9.67 0.03 -8.46
N GLU A 289 9.72 -0.03 -7.14
CA GLU A 289 8.54 0.05 -6.28
C GLU A 289 7.87 1.41 -6.33
N LEU A 290 8.66 2.49 -6.42
CA LEU A 290 8.12 3.82 -6.58
C LEU A 290 7.44 4.03 -7.94
N VAL A 291 7.77 3.27 -9.00
CA VAL A 291 6.97 3.30 -10.23
C VAL A 291 5.55 2.83 -9.95
N HIS A 292 5.37 1.77 -9.16
CA HIS A 292 4.06 1.25 -8.81
C HIS A 292 3.26 2.23 -7.97
N VAL A 293 3.91 2.88 -7.00
CA VAL A 293 3.31 3.98 -6.24
C VAL A 293 2.92 5.16 -7.15
N ALA A 294 3.77 5.49 -8.13
CA ALA A 294 3.56 6.62 -9.03
C ALA A 294 2.46 6.37 -10.08
N LEU A 295 2.37 5.15 -10.61
CA LEU A 295 1.29 4.73 -11.52
C LEU A 295 -0.02 4.60 -10.77
N GLY A 296 0.02 4.11 -9.53
CA GLY A 296 -1.14 3.95 -8.69
C GLY A 296 -2.18 3.05 -9.35
N SER A 297 -3.37 3.58 -9.65
CA SER A 297 -4.42 2.83 -10.34
C SER A 297 -4.38 2.99 -11.86
N SER A 298 -3.42 3.76 -12.40
CA SER A 298 -3.35 4.10 -13.83
C SER A 298 -2.93 2.91 -14.69
N ASP A 299 -2.44 1.83 -14.10
CA ASP A 299 -2.02 0.61 -14.77
C ASP A 299 -2.90 -0.61 -14.41
N ALA A 300 -4.03 -0.40 -13.73
CA ALA A 300 -4.86 -1.48 -13.18
C ALA A 300 -5.35 -2.52 -14.19
N TRP A 301 -5.43 -2.13 -15.47
CA TRP A 301 -5.86 -2.98 -16.58
C TRP A 301 -4.71 -3.41 -17.49
N SER A 302 -3.48 -3.01 -17.17
CA SER A 302 -2.29 -3.39 -17.93
C SER A 302 -1.96 -4.86 -17.70
N PRO A 303 -1.49 -5.58 -18.73
CA PRO A 303 -1.00 -6.95 -18.54
C PRO A 303 0.24 -6.95 -17.64
N VAL A 304 0.42 -8.02 -16.85
CA VAL A 304 1.47 -8.08 -15.81
C VAL A 304 2.86 -7.79 -16.36
N TRP A 305 3.21 -8.33 -17.54
CA TRP A 305 4.50 -8.04 -18.16
C TRP A 305 4.75 -6.54 -18.40
N LEU A 306 3.72 -5.76 -18.72
CA LEU A 306 3.89 -4.33 -18.99
C LEU A 306 4.11 -3.60 -17.69
N VAL A 307 3.29 -3.88 -16.67
CA VAL A 307 3.41 -3.29 -15.33
C VAL A 307 4.81 -3.51 -14.75
N GLU A 308 5.28 -4.75 -14.72
CA GLU A 308 6.61 -5.07 -14.20
C GLU A 308 7.73 -4.63 -15.15
N GLY A 309 7.47 -4.61 -16.46
CA GLY A 309 8.42 -4.16 -17.47
C GLY A 309 8.73 -2.68 -17.37
N VAL A 310 7.71 -1.82 -17.22
CA VAL A 310 7.91 -0.36 -17.10
C VAL A 310 8.60 -0.01 -15.79
N ALA A 311 8.23 -0.67 -14.69
CA ALA A 311 8.88 -0.47 -13.41
C ALA A 311 10.36 -0.86 -13.45
N GLN A 312 10.69 -2.01 -14.06
CA GLN A 312 12.07 -2.42 -14.21
C GLN A 312 12.85 -1.54 -15.20
N TYR A 313 12.22 -1.06 -16.28
CA TYR A 313 12.79 -0.12 -17.23
C TYR A 313 13.22 1.18 -16.55
N VAL A 314 12.31 1.84 -15.83
CA VAL A 314 12.60 3.07 -15.06
C VAL A 314 13.63 2.78 -13.97
N ALA A 315 13.53 1.65 -13.26
CA ALA A 315 14.50 1.29 -12.24
C ALA A 315 15.93 1.14 -12.77
N LEU A 316 16.09 0.75 -14.03
CA LEU A 316 17.39 0.64 -14.67
C LEU A 316 17.77 1.87 -15.49
N SER A 317 16.88 2.84 -15.72
CA SER A 317 17.10 3.97 -16.63
C SER A 317 18.36 4.80 -16.39
N PRO A 318 18.89 4.92 -15.15
CA PRO A 318 20.17 5.59 -14.90
C PRO A 318 21.41 4.86 -15.46
N TYR A 319 21.31 3.56 -15.80
CA TYR A 319 22.38 2.87 -16.52
C TYR A 319 22.28 3.19 -18.02
N PRO A 320 23.39 3.40 -18.76
CA PRO A 320 23.34 3.58 -20.21
C PRO A 320 22.62 2.43 -20.93
N VAL A 321 21.91 2.74 -22.02
CA VAL A 321 21.14 1.77 -22.82
C VAL A 321 21.98 0.54 -23.19
N ASP A 322 23.22 0.73 -23.66
CA ASP A 322 24.09 -0.39 -24.03
C ASP A 322 24.46 -1.28 -22.84
N GLN A 323 24.63 -0.69 -21.65
CA GLN A 323 24.85 -1.47 -20.44
C GLN A 323 23.62 -2.30 -20.07
N ARG A 324 22.41 -1.73 -20.16
CA ARG A 324 21.16 -2.46 -19.92
C ARG A 324 20.94 -3.59 -20.91
N ARG A 325 21.24 -3.34 -22.20
CA ARG A 325 21.21 -4.36 -23.26
C ARG A 325 22.14 -5.52 -22.95
N LEU A 326 23.38 -5.25 -22.53
CA LEU A 326 24.35 -6.29 -22.16
C LEU A 326 23.88 -7.10 -20.94
N MET A 327 23.35 -6.44 -19.91
CA MET A 327 22.76 -7.12 -18.74
C MET A 327 21.60 -8.04 -19.15
N ALA A 328 20.69 -7.56 -20.01
CA ALA A 328 19.59 -8.35 -20.52
C ALA A 328 20.07 -9.52 -21.39
N ALA A 329 21.04 -9.31 -22.28
CA ALA A 329 21.63 -10.34 -23.11
C ALA A 329 22.25 -11.46 -22.27
N GLN A 330 22.96 -11.12 -21.19
CA GLN A 330 23.54 -12.08 -20.23
C GLN A 330 22.48 -12.84 -19.44
N ARG A 331 21.41 -12.17 -18.98
CA ARG A 331 20.35 -12.79 -18.19
C ARG A 331 19.41 -13.66 -19.02
N LEU A 332 19.29 -13.39 -20.32
CA LEU A 332 18.41 -14.08 -21.27
C LEU A 332 19.18 -14.98 -22.25
N VAL A 333 20.41 -15.38 -21.90
CA VAL A 333 21.17 -16.37 -22.69
C VAL A 333 20.37 -17.66 -22.79
N GLY A 334 20.24 -18.18 -24.02
CA GLY A 334 19.53 -19.44 -24.29
C GLY A 334 18.00 -19.35 -24.23
N VAL A 335 17.43 -18.19 -23.85
CA VAL A 335 15.97 -17.99 -23.85
C VAL A 335 15.47 -17.87 -25.29
N ALA A 336 14.54 -18.74 -25.68
CA ALA A 336 13.85 -18.64 -26.97
C ALA A 336 12.75 -17.57 -26.94
N PRO A 337 12.43 -16.91 -28.07
CA PRO A 337 11.29 -16.01 -28.13
C PRO A 337 9.98 -16.71 -27.74
N ARG A 338 9.16 -16.00 -26.98
CA ARG A 338 7.88 -16.50 -26.45
C ARG A 338 6.89 -15.37 -26.25
N ALA A 339 5.60 -15.68 -26.13
CA ALA A 339 4.61 -14.70 -25.73
C ALA A 339 4.98 -14.12 -24.34
N LEU A 340 4.65 -12.85 -24.14
CA LEU A 340 4.84 -12.18 -22.86
C LEU A 340 3.74 -12.65 -21.90
N GLU A 341 4.11 -12.96 -20.66
CA GLU A 341 3.20 -13.51 -19.67
C GLU A 341 2.33 -12.37 -19.09
N ASP A 342 1.04 -12.40 -19.39
CA ASP A 342 0.08 -11.34 -19.06
C ASP A 342 -0.63 -11.56 -17.72
N SER A 343 -0.46 -12.74 -17.11
CA SER A 343 -1.19 -13.20 -15.93
C SER A 343 -0.31 -13.36 -14.68
N ARG A 344 -0.92 -13.79 -13.55
CA ARG A 344 -0.18 -14.13 -12.31
C ARG A 344 0.87 -15.23 -12.50
N ALA A 345 0.78 -16.04 -13.56
CA ALA A 345 1.82 -17.02 -13.88
C ALA A 345 3.19 -16.37 -14.15
N PHE A 346 3.23 -15.04 -14.37
CA PHE A 346 4.46 -14.24 -14.44
C PHE A 346 5.33 -14.43 -13.19
N TYR A 347 4.70 -14.47 -12.02
CA TYR A 347 5.39 -14.57 -10.73
C TYR A 347 5.73 -16.01 -10.35
N GLU A 348 4.95 -16.97 -10.83
CA GLU A 348 5.08 -18.39 -10.45
C GLU A 348 6.14 -19.15 -11.26
N ARG A 349 6.37 -18.76 -12.53
CA ARG A 349 7.16 -19.57 -13.47
C ARG A 349 8.26 -18.77 -14.15
N ASN A 350 9.52 -19.14 -13.89
CA ASN A 350 10.68 -18.46 -14.47
C ASN A 350 10.67 -16.95 -14.21
N GLN A 351 10.25 -16.53 -13.01
CA GLN A 351 10.08 -15.12 -12.62
C GLN A 351 11.27 -14.25 -13.05
N GLY A 352 12.51 -14.67 -12.76
CA GLY A 352 13.70 -13.92 -13.15
C GLY A 352 13.90 -13.73 -14.66
N VAL A 353 13.38 -14.63 -15.50
CA VAL A 353 13.36 -14.52 -16.96
C VAL A 353 12.21 -13.62 -17.42
N ASN A 354 11.04 -13.72 -16.77
CA ASN A 354 9.89 -12.88 -17.04
C ASN A 354 10.22 -11.40 -16.84
N TYR A 355 10.77 -11.05 -15.68
CA TYR A 355 11.24 -9.69 -15.40
C TYR A 355 12.27 -9.21 -16.42
N ALA A 356 13.30 -10.02 -16.69
CA ALA A 356 14.35 -9.64 -17.62
C ALA A 356 13.82 -9.42 -19.05
N LEU A 357 12.89 -10.26 -19.49
CA LEU A 357 12.29 -10.14 -20.83
C LEU A 357 11.33 -8.95 -20.93
N ALA A 358 10.51 -8.72 -19.90
CA ALA A 358 9.59 -7.58 -19.83
C ALA A 358 10.34 -6.24 -19.86
N ALA A 359 11.40 -6.12 -19.03
CA ALA A 359 12.27 -4.95 -19.01
C ALA A 359 12.96 -4.74 -20.37
N LEU A 360 13.49 -5.82 -20.96
CA LEU A 360 14.13 -5.77 -22.27
C LEU A 360 13.16 -5.31 -23.37
N VAL A 361 11.91 -5.77 -23.33
CA VAL A 361 10.88 -5.33 -24.28
C VAL A 361 10.61 -3.83 -24.13
N CYS A 362 10.48 -3.33 -22.89
CA CYS A 362 10.31 -1.90 -22.64
C CYS A 362 11.53 -1.11 -23.15
N ASP A 363 12.75 -1.54 -22.81
CA ASP A 363 13.99 -0.94 -23.31
C ASP A 363 14.04 -0.90 -24.85
N TYR A 364 13.64 -1.99 -25.52
CA TYR A 364 13.60 -2.09 -26.97
C TYR A 364 12.60 -1.10 -27.57
N VAL A 365 11.39 -1.03 -27.02
CA VAL A 365 10.34 -0.09 -27.50
C VAL A 365 10.80 1.35 -27.31
N ALA A 366 11.27 1.72 -26.11
CA ALA A 366 11.79 3.07 -25.85
C ALA A 366 12.92 3.43 -26.82
N SER A 367 13.87 2.51 -27.04
CA SER A 367 15.04 2.78 -27.87
C SER A 367 14.73 2.88 -29.37
N THR A 368 13.69 2.20 -29.84
CA THR A 368 13.39 2.13 -31.29
C THR A 368 12.20 2.99 -31.70
N ARG A 369 11.33 3.36 -30.77
CA ARG A 369 10.08 4.09 -31.03
C ARG A 369 9.88 5.33 -30.16
N GLY A 370 10.81 5.59 -29.24
CA GLY A 370 10.68 6.63 -28.23
C GLY A 370 9.96 6.11 -26.98
N GLU A 371 10.26 6.72 -25.85
CA GLU A 371 9.72 6.31 -24.54
C GLU A 371 8.20 6.46 -24.46
N ASP A 372 7.64 7.49 -25.10
CA ASP A 372 6.20 7.75 -25.13
C ASP A 372 5.37 6.55 -25.61
N ALA A 373 5.93 5.70 -26.50
CA ALA A 373 5.25 4.51 -26.98
C ALA A 373 4.96 3.48 -25.87
N ILE A 374 5.78 3.43 -24.81
CA ILE A 374 5.53 2.57 -23.64
C ILE A 374 4.38 3.15 -22.81
N TRP A 375 4.43 4.46 -22.56
CA TRP A 375 3.42 5.13 -21.75
C TRP A 375 2.06 5.21 -22.46
N ASP A 376 2.04 5.30 -23.79
CA ASP A 376 0.83 5.17 -24.61
C ASP A 376 0.19 3.79 -24.47
N LEU A 377 0.99 2.71 -24.42
CA LEU A 377 0.46 1.38 -24.12
C LEU A 377 -0.17 1.32 -22.73
N VAL A 378 0.51 1.82 -21.70
CA VAL A 378 -0.03 1.86 -20.32
C VAL A 378 -1.35 2.62 -20.29
N ARG A 379 -1.41 3.83 -20.89
CA ARG A 379 -2.65 4.64 -20.98
C ARG A 379 -3.76 3.93 -21.75
N THR A 380 -3.42 3.22 -22.81
CA THR A 380 -4.39 2.47 -23.62
C THR A 380 -5.01 1.34 -22.83
N PHE A 381 -4.21 0.59 -22.07
CA PHE A 381 -4.77 -0.42 -21.17
C PHE A 381 -5.59 0.21 -20.06
N ALA A 382 -5.14 1.33 -19.47
CA ALA A 382 -5.86 2.06 -18.43
C ALA A 382 -7.31 2.41 -18.82
N SER A 383 -7.57 2.66 -20.12
CA SER A 383 -8.93 2.91 -20.63
C SER A 383 -9.78 1.64 -20.85
N GLY A 384 -9.34 0.48 -20.36
CA GLY A 384 -10.04 -0.80 -20.49
C GLY A 384 -9.92 -1.44 -21.88
N ALA A 385 -8.85 -1.13 -22.63
CA ALA A 385 -8.71 -1.62 -23.99
C ALA A 385 -8.33 -3.11 -24.01
N GLY A 386 -9.30 -4.00 -24.26
CA GLY A 386 -9.12 -5.33 -24.85
C GLY A 386 -8.05 -6.27 -24.24
N GLY A 387 -7.73 -7.34 -24.98
CA GLY A 387 -6.68 -8.29 -24.57
C GLY A 387 -5.28 -7.81 -24.94
N ALA A 388 -4.26 -8.23 -24.17
CA ALA A 388 -2.88 -7.79 -24.33
C ALA A 388 -2.34 -7.93 -25.76
N GLU A 389 -2.55 -9.09 -26.38
CA GLU A 389 -2.11 -9.39 -27.75
C GLU A 389 -2.77 -8.49 -28.81
N GLU A 390 -4.04 -8.14 -28.63
CA GLU A 390 -4.79 -7.29 -29.56
C GLU A 390 -4.28 -5.84 -29.50
N VAL A 391 -4.16 -5.30 -28.28
CA VAL A 391 -3.66 -3.93 -28.07
C VAL A 391 -2.24 -3.79 -28.59
N VAL A 392 -1.33 -4.71 -28.22
CA VAL A 392 0.05 -4.67 -28.69
C VAL A 392 0.11 -4.74 -30.23
N ARG A 393 -0.73 -5.55 -30.87
CA ARG A 393 -0.78 -5.60 -32.34
C ARG A 393 -1.30 -4.31 -32.95
N ARG A 394 -2.31 -3.69 -32.34
CA ARG A 394 -2.89 -2.43 -32.82
C ARG A 394 -1.91 -1.27 -32.67
N GLU A 395 -1.33 -1.08 -31.49
CA GLU A 395 -0.47 0.05 -31.16
C GLU A 395 0.95 -0.13 -31.71
N LEU A 396 1.49 -1.36 -31.68
CA LEU A 396 2.87 -1.63 -32.07
C LEU A 396 3.01 -2.36 -33.41
N GLY A 397 1.93 -2.80 -34.05
CA GLY A 397 1.97 -3.49 -35.35
C GLY A 397 2.59 -4.90 -35.30
N VAL A 398 2.81 -5.47 -34.11
CA VAL A 398 3.48 -6.76 -33.90
C VAL A 398 2.74 -7.59 -32.85
N SER A 399 2.88 -8.92 -32.88
CA SER A 399 2.42 -9.77 -31.77
C SER A 399 3.34 -9.63 -30.55
N THR A 400 2.87 -10.06 -29.37
CA THR A 400 3.73 -10.12 -28.16
C THR A 400 4.95 -11.02 -28.35
N SER A 401 4.78 -12.13 -29.08
CA SER A 401 5.88 -13.06 -29.42
C SER A 401 6.86 -12.48 -30.46
N GLU A 402 6.36 -11.68 -31.41
CA GLU A 402 7.22 -10.92 -32.34
C GLU A 402 7.99 -9.84 -31.60
N LEU A 403 7.34 -9.11 -30.69
CA LEU A 403 7.95 -8.08 -29.87
C LEU A 403 9.09 -8.66 -29.01
N SER A 404 8.85 -9.77 -28.31
CA SER A 404 9.88 -10.44 -27.52
C SER A 404 11.05 -10.94 -28.38
N ARG A 405 10.77 -11.46 -29.57
CA ARG A 405 11.80 -11.90 -30.53
C ARG A 405 12.67 -10.74 -31.01
N GLN A 406 12.06 -9.62 -31.38
CA GLN A 406 12.77 -8.43 -31.82
C GLN A 406 13.65 -7.86 -30.70
N ALA A 407 13.11 -7.78 -29.48
CA ALA A 407 13.84 -7.30 -28.31
C ALA A 407 15.04 -8.23 -27.97
N LEU A 408 14.86 -9.55 -28.02
CA LEU A 408 15.96 -10.51 -27.84
C LEU A 408 17.04 -10.39 -28.91
N ALA A 409 16.66 -10.21 -30.18
CA ALA A 409 17.61 -9.97 -31.26
C ALA A 409 18.40 -8.67 -31.05
N TRP A 410 17.71 -7.61 -30.61
CA TRP A 410 18.31 -6.32 -30.30
C TRP A 410 19.27 -6.36 -29.11
N ALA A 411 18.97 -7.10 -28.04
CA ALA A 411 19.93 -7.30 -26.95
C ALA A 411 21.17 -8.08 -27.40
N ARG A 412 21.01 -9.09 -28.25
CA ARG A 412 22.10 -9.97 -28.69
C ARG A 412 23.05 -9.33 -29.70
N SER A 413 22.66 -8.21 -30.30
CA SER A 413 23.51 -7.42 -31.17
C SER A 413 24.28 -6.31 -30.45
N ALA A 414 24.19 -6.26 -29.11
CA ALA A 414 24.90 -5.30 -28.26
C ALA A 414 26.39 -5.62 -28.11
#